data_AF-A0A938STU4-F1
#
_entry.id   AF-A0A938STU4-F1
#
_cell.length_a   1.000
_cell.length_b   1.000
_cell.length_c   1.000
_cell.angle_alpha   90.00
_cell.angle_beta   90.00
_cell.angle_gamma   90.00
#
_symmetry.space_group_name_H-M   'P 1'
#
loop_
_entity.id
_entity.type
_entity.pdbx_description
1 polymer ?
#
loop_
_entity_poly.entity_id
_entity_poly.type
_entity_poly.pdbx_seq_one_letter_code
_entity_poly.pdbx_strand_id
1 'polypeptide(L)'
;MALLWRFYQRRLVNVNVNIVAAGLLALAPTVLVVYLVTTLGGFPEETETYTQNQKMLVGGITFFTDIFFDVAIYFGLHWLANHLPARAARPSHVLEEAAHPAFLKDDRPSLAFLKDATQVQLERMTLSPVFYVAALGAQHGLMHAHWTPSAATAAGFATAILLTRLMHSLWMLRQERRRKTARALRVPPPGKPARRTDEVA
;
A
#
# COMPACT_ATOMS: atom_id res chain seq x y z
N MET A 1 -20.97 16.64 -4.25
CA MET A 1 -20.16 16.36 -3.04
C MET A 1 -20.54 15.07 -2.30
N ALA A 2 -21.82 14.80 -2.01
CA ALA A 2 -22.24 13.61 -1.24
C ALA A 2 -21.87 12.23 -1.85
N LEU A 3 -21.80 12.13 -3.18
CA LEU A 3 -21.40 10.90 -3.90
C LEU A 3 -19.90 10.60 -3.74
N LEU A 4 -19.05 11.62 -3.87
CA LEU A 4 -17.59 11.52 -3.61
C LEU A 4 -17.32 11.14 -2.15
N TRP A 5 -18.06 11.75 -1.22
CA TRP A 5 -17.99 11.42 0.21
C TRP A 5 -18.37 9.96 0.49
N ARG A 6 -19.43 9.44 -0.14
CA ARG A 6 -19.83 8.02 -0.04
C ARG A 6 -18.80 7.05 -0.64
N PHE A 7 -18.04 7.46 -1.65
CA PHE A 7 -16.93 6.65 -2.16
C PHE A 7 -15.71 6.72 -1.23
N TYR A 8 -15.41 7.89 -0.66
CA TYR A 8 -14.31 8.06 0.30
C TYR A 8 -14.54 7.26 1.59
N GLN A 9 -15.77 7.20 2.09
CA GLN A 9 -16.16 6.39 3.25
C GLN A 9 -16.09 4.87 2.99
N ARG A 10 -15.80 4.41 1.78
CA ARG A 10 -15.51 2.99 1.57
C ARG A 10 -14.09 2.74 2.06
N ARG A 11 -13.96 1.85 3.06
CA ARG A 11 -12.69 1.33 3.59
C ARG A 11 -11.62 1.09 2.50
N LEU A 12 -12.03 0.58 1.34
CA LEU A 12 -11.15 0.32 0.19
C LEU A 12 -10.46 1.60 -0.35
N VAL A 13 -11.18 2.73 -0.41
CA VAL A 13 -10.63 4.01 -0.89
C VAL A 13 -9.67 4.61 0.14
N ASN A 14 -10.04 4.61 1.43
CA ASN A 14 -9.17 5.14 2.47
C ASN A 14 -7.84 4.36 2.56
N VAL A 15 -7.91 3.02 2.51
CA VAL A 15 -6.71 2.16 2.46
C VAL A 15 -5.85 2.47 1.24
N ASN A 16 -6.45 2.60 0.05
CA ASN A 16 -5.68 2.92 -1.15
C ASN A 16 -5.01 4.30 -1.07
N VAL A 17 -5.73 5.33 -0.60
CA VAL A 17 -5.18 6.69 -0.48
C VAL A 17 -4.02 6.72 0.51
N ASN A 18 -4.17 6.10 1.68
CA ASN A 18 -3.09 6.06 2.67
C ASN A 18 -1.86 5.34 2.11
N ILE A 19 -2.05 4.23 1.41
CA ILE A 19 -0.89 3.52 0.85
C ILE A 19 -0.24 4.30 -0.30
N VAL A 20 -1.02 4.99 -1.15
CA VAL A 20 -0.46 5.87 -2.19
C VAL A 20 0.32 7.00 -1.54
N ALA A 21 -0.23 7.63 -0.50
CA ALA A 21 0.45 8.69 0.25
C ALA A 21 1.76 8.19 0.88
N ALA A 22 1.75 7.02 1.51
CA ALA A 22 2.96 6.41 2.08
C ALA A 22 4.00 6.09 1.00
N GLY A 23 3.58 5.53 -0.15
CA GLY A 23 4.48 5.24 -1.27
C GLY A 23 5.06 6.51 -1.89
N LEU A 24 4.28 7.58 -2.03
CA LEU A 24 4.78 8.88 -2.49
C LEU A 24 5.73 9.53 -1.48
N LEU A 25 5.44 9.36 -0.18
CA LEU A 25 6.29 9.86 0.89
C LEU A 25 7.65 9.14 0.91
N ALA A 26 7.68 7.83 0.63
CA ALA A 26 8.92 7.06 0.49
C ALA A 26 9.66 7.33 -0.83
N LEU A 27 8.92 7.65 -1.90
CA LEU A 27 9.51 7.99 -3.17
C LEU A 27 10.40 9.25 -3.10
N ALA A 28 9.99 10.26 -2.33
CA ALA A 28 10.73 11.52 -2.21
C ALA A 28 12.18 11.34 -1.73
N PRO A 29 12.48 10.70 -0.59
CA PRO A 29 13.85 10.45 -0.16
C PRO A 29 14.60 9.49 -1.09
N THR A 30 13.92 8.52 -1.71
CA THR A 30 14.54 7.63 -2.71
C THR A 30 15.05 8.41 -3.93
N VAL A 31 14.22 9.27 -4.51
CA VAL A 31 14.60 10.13 -5.64
C VAL A 31 15.72 11.09 -5.24
N LEU A 32 15.66 11.64 -4.03
CA LEU A 32 16.71 12.51 -3.50
C LEU A 32 18.06 11.80 -3.43
N VAL A 33 18.11 10.57 -2.91
CA VAL A 33 19.35 9.79 -2.85
C VAL A 33 19.86 9.45 -4.24
N VAL A 34 18.98 9.05 -5.17
CA VAL A 34 19.39 8.81 -6.56
C VAL A 34 20.00 10.07 -7.16
N TYR A 35 19.34 11.22 -6.99
CA TYR A 35 19.86 12.51 -7.45
C TYR A 35 21.23 12.80 -6.85
N LEU A 36 21.36 12.75 -5.52
CA LEU A 36 22.63 13.02 -4.82
C LEU A 36 23.74 12.06 -5.26
N VAL A 37 23.47 10.77 -5.41
CA VAL A 37 24.47 9.80 -5.86
C VAL A 37 24.91 10.08 -7.29
N THR A 38 23.98 10.41 -8.19
CA THR A 38 24.36 10.74 -9.57
C THR A 38 25.16 12.02 -9.66
N THR A 39 24.77 13.06 -8.91
CA THR A 39 25.45 14.37 -8.92
C THR A 39 26.81 14.32 -8.21
N LEU A 40 26.88 13.74 -7.01
CA LEU A 40 28.11 13.68 -6.21
C LEU A 40 29.06 12.57 -6.66
N GLY A 41 28.53 11.49 -7.25
CA GLY A 41 29.31 10.39 -7.80
C GLY A 41 29.99 10.71 -9.14
N GLY A 42 29.81 11.94 -9.67
CA GLY A 42 30.39 12.36 -10.94
C GLY A 42 29.81 11.61 -12.14
N PHE A 43 28.55 11.15 -12.04
CA PHE A 43 27.90 10.56 -13.20
C PHE A 43 27.66 11.67 -14.23
N PRO A 44 27.68 11.35 -15.53
CA PRO A 44 27.31 12.31 -16.54
C PRO A 44 25.91 12.86 -16.28
N GLU A 45 25.67 14.12 -16.65
CA GLU A 45 24.32 14.69 -16.59
C GLU A 45 23.43 14.10 -17.70
N GLU A 46 24.03 13.86 -18.87
CA GLU A 46 23.38 13.27 -20.03
C GLU A 46 23.37 11.75 -19.97
N THR A 47 22.15 11.17 -19.91
CA THR A 47 21.97 9.71 -19.81
C THR A 47 22.33 8.94 -21.08
N GLU A 48 22.49 9.62 -22.21
CA GLU A 48 23.07 9.06 -23.45
C GLU A 48 24.44 8.42 -23.22
N THR A 49 25.23 9.01 -22.32
CA THR A 49 26.60 8.56 -22.05
C THR A 49 26.67 7.46 -20.99
N TYR A 50 25.53 7.06 -20.41
CA TYR A 50 25.51 6.04 -19.37
C TYR A 50 25.78 4.67 -19.99
N THR A 51 26.84 4.04 -19.50
CA THR A 51 27.09 2.62 -19.74
C THR A 51 25.96 1.78 -19.14
N GLN A 52 25.73 0.58 -19.70
CA GLN A 52 24.74 -0.36 -19.16
C GLN A 52 25.00 -0.67 -17.67
N ASN A 53 26.27 -0.78 -17.27
CA ASN A 53 26.67 -1.02 -15.89
C ASN A 53 26.27 0.13 -14.97
N GLN A 54 26.41 1.40 -15.39
CA GLN A 54 25.95 2.56 -14.63
C GLN A 54 24.43 2.58 -14.48
N LYS A 55 23.69 2.27 -15.56
CA LYS A 55 22.21 2.15 -15.50
C LYS A 55 21.76 1.07 -14.51
N MET A 56 22.43 -0.09 -14.51
CA MET A 56 22.16 -1.17 -13.56
C MET A 56 22.54 -0.80 -12.13
N LEU A 57 23.66 -0.11 -11.93
CA LEU A 57 24.11 0.36 -10.62
C LEU A 57 23.10 1.35 -10.02
N VAL A 58 22.65 2.34 -10.80
CA VAL A 58 21.60 3.27 -10.37
C VAL A 58 20.34 2.49 -9.99
N GLY A 59 19.89 1.55 -10.82
CA GLY A 59 18.72 0.73 -10.51
C GLY A 59 18.86 -0.07 -9.21
N GLY A 60 20.05 -0.64 -8.96
CA GLY A 60 20.36 -1.33 -7.71
C GLY A 60 20.31 -0.39 -6.50
N ILE A 61 20.91 0.79 -6.61
CA ILE A 61 20.88 1.81 -5.55
C ILE A 61 19.44 2.24 -5.27
N THR A 62 18.66 2.53 -6.31
CA THR A 62 17.24 2.85 -6.19
C THR A 62 16.50 1.76 -5.41
N PHE A 63 16.68 0.49 -5.80
CA PHE A 63 16.02 -0.65 -5.15
C PHE A 63 16.32 -0.76 -3.65
N PHE A 64 17.60 -0.72 -3.26
CA PHE A 64 17.98 -0.84 -1.85
C PHE A 64 17.55 0.38 -1.03
N THR A 65 17.66 1.57 -1.62
CA THR A 65 17.27 2.82 -0.98
C THR A 65 15.77 2.87 -0.71
N ASP A 66 14.97 2.45 -1.68
CA ASP A 66 13.52 2.36 -1.54
C ASP A 66 13.12 1.43 -0.40
N ILE A 67 13.66 0.21 -0.37
CA ILE A 67 13.40 -0.76 0.71
C ILE A 67 13.77 -0.15 2.07
N PHE A 68 14.93 0.51 2.15
CA PHE A 68 15.39 1.13 3.39
C PHE A 68 14.42 2.22 3.86
N PHE A 69 14.04 3.15 2.99
CA PHE A 69 13.12 4.24 3.36
C PHE A 69 11.70 3.76 3.61
N ASP A 70 11.19 2.76 2.89
CA ASP A 70 9.89 2.16 3.15
C ASP A 70 9.82 1.60 4.57
N VAL A 71 10.85 0.86 4.99
CA VAL A 71 10.96 0.32 6.34
C VAL A 71 11.15 1.43 7.37
N ALA A 72 12.05 2.39 7.11
CA ALA A 72 12.35 3.48 8.04
C ALA A 72 11.14 4.40 8.26
N ILE A 73 10.42 4.78 7.21
CA ILE A 73 9.21 5.61 7.29
C ILE A 73 8.10 4.84 8.00
N TYR A 74 7.93 3.55 7.72
CA TYR A 74 6.94 2.73 8.41
C TYR A 74 7.17 2.73 9.93
N PHE A 75 8.40 2.42 10.36
CA PHE A 75 8.75 2.43 11.79
C PHE A 75 8.73 3.84 12.38
N GLY A 76 9.17 4.85 11.62
CA GLY A 76 9.20 6.24 12.04
C GLY A 76 7.81 6.81 12.29
N LEU A 77 6.89 6.64 11.34
CA LEU A 77 5.49 7.07 11.49
C LEU A 77 4.81 6.35 12.67
N HIS A 78 5.14 5.08 12.88
CA HIS A 78 4.61 4.33 14.02
C HIS A 78 5.16 4.84 15.36
N TRP A 79 6.47 5.03 15.46
CA TRP A 79 7.12 5.61 16.65
C TRP A 79 6.54 6.98 16.97
N LEU A 80 6.39 7.82 15.94
CA LEU A 80 5.82 9.17 16.03
C LEU A 80 4.39 9.13 16.57
N ALA A 81 3.55 8.25 16.02
CA ALA A 81 2.18 8.07 16.50
C ALA A 81 2.09 7.61 17.96
N ASN A 82 3.06 6.83 18.43
CA ASN A 82 3.08 6.30 19.81
C ASN A 82 3.71 7.26 20.83
N HIS A 83 4.62 8.15 20.41
CA HIS A 83 5.36 9.03 21.32
C HIS A 83 4.90 10.50 21.29
N LEU A 84 4.05 10.90 20.34
CA LEU A 84 3.43 12.23 20.42
C LEU A 84 2.41 12.28 21.57
N PRO A 85 2.61 13.14 22.59
CA PRO A 85 1.68 13.26 23.70
C PRO A 85 0.31 13.70 23.19
N ALA A 86 -0.70 12.88 23.45
CA ALA A 86 -2.05 12.91 22.90
C ALA A 86 -2.92 14.11 23.33
N ARG A 87 -2.41 15.35 23.27
CA ARG A 87 -3.17 16.58 23.61
C ARG A 87 -3.62 17.41 22.41
N ALA A 88 -3.21 17.10 21.20
CA ALA A 88 -3.70 17.76 20.00
C ALA A 88 -4.26 16.73 19.01
N ALA A 89 -5.58 16.74 18.86
CA ALA A 89 -6.33 16.09 17.79
C ALA A 89 -6.39 14.55 17.81
N ARG A 90 -7.32 14.02 18.60
CA ARG A 90 -8.12 12.87 18.13
C ARG A 90 -9.07 13.38 17.03
N PRO A 91 -8.91 12.91 15.78
CA PRO A 91 -10.03 12.40 15.04
C PRO A 91 -9.79 10.89 14.93
N SER A 92 -10.36 10.17 15.89
CA SER A 92 -10.44 8.72 16.03
C SER A 92 -11.23 8.03 14.89
N HIS A 93 -11.17 8.56 13.68
CA HIS A 93 -11.85 7.99 12.52
C HIS A 93 -10.92 7.71 11.34
N VAL A 94 -9.74 8.33 11.24
CA VAL A 94 -8.86 8.14 10.07
C VAL A 94 -7.82 7.02 10.29
N LEU A 95 -7.37 6.81 11.53
CA LEU A 95 -6.47 5.70 11.89
C LEU A 95 -7.20 4.46 12.42
N GLU A 96 -8.40 4.65 12.98
CA GLU A 96 -9.22 3.56 13.55
C GLU A 96 -9.98 2.76 12.48
N GLU A 97 -10.07 3.25 11.24
CA GLU A 97 -10.77 2.56 10.13
C GLU A 97 -9.82 1.77 9.21
N ALA A 98 -8.51 2.02 9.30
CA ALA A 98 -7.48 1.12 8.78
C ALA A 98 -7.32 -0.11 9.69
N ALA A 99 -7.50 0.07 11.00
CA ALA A 99 -7.70 -1.01 11.96
C ALA A 99 -9.16 -1.52 11.87
N HIS A 100 -9.37 -2.82 12.04
CA HIS A 100 -10.69 -3.42 11.98
C HIS A 100 -11.61 -2.96 13.16
N PRO A 101 -12.87 -2.53 12.94
CA PRO A 101 -13.80 -2.20 14.02
C PRO A 101 -14.41 -3.45 14.73
N ALA A 102 -13.76 -4.61 14.62
CA ALA A 102 -14.20 -5.85 15.28
C ALA A 102 -13.42 -6.18 16.56
N PHE A 103 -12.43 -5.36 16.96
CA PHE A 103 -11.37 -5.79 17.89
C PHE A 103 -11.13 -4.89 19.11
N LEU A 104 -11.99 -3.90 19.40
CA LEU A 104 -11.85 -3.05 20.61
C LEU A 104 -12.39 -3.74 21.89
N LYS A 105 -12.23 -5.05 22.03
CA LYS A 105 -12.73 -5.77 23.22
C LYS A 105 -11.76 -6.74 23.89
N ASP A 106 -10.51 -6.83 23.43
CA ASP A 106 -9.49 -7.65 24.09
C ASP A 106 -8.37 -6.78 24.66
N ASP A 107 -8.22 -6.80 25.98
CA ASP A 107 -7.16 -6.18 26.79
C ASP A 107 -5.75 -6.78 26.54
N ARG A 108 -5.48 -7.34 25.35
CA ARG A 108 -4.16 -7.83 24.92
C ARG A 108 -3.66 -7.08 23.69
N PRO A 109 -3.28 -5.80 23.82
CA PRO A 109 -3.01 -4.91 22.68
C PRO A 109 -1.80 -5.30 21.82
N SER A 110 -0.86 -6.12 22.30
CA SER A 110 0.41 -6.40 21.59
C SER A 110 0.35 -7.52 20.55
N LEU A 111 -0.44 -8.58 20.77
CA LEU A 111 -0.44 -9.76 19.89
C LEU A 111 -1.41 -9.64 18.71
N ALA A 112 -2.59 -9.04 18.92
CA ALA A 112 -3.53 -8.76 17.83
C ALA A 112 -2.93 -7.75 16.83
N PHE A 113 -2.14 -6.79 17.33
CA PHE A 113 -1.43 -5.80 16.53
C PHE A 113 -0.35 -6.41 15.65
N LEU A 114 0.53 -7.24 16.21
CA LEU A 114 1.59 -7.89 15.43
C LEU A 114 0.98 -8.73 14.30
N LYS A 115 -0.10 -9.45 14.58
CA LYS A 115 -0.83 -10.27 13.60
C LYS A 115 -1.40 -9.43 12.44
N ASP A 116 -1.96 -8.26 12.73
CA ASP A 116 -2.54 -7.40 11.68
C ASP A 116 -1.44 -6.70 10.86
N ALA A 117 -0.40 -6.19 11.52
CA ALA A 117 0.76 -5.59 10.86
C ALA A 117 1.48 -6.59 9.94
N THR A 118 1.70 -7.82 10.44
CA THR A 118 2.30 -8.90 9.64
C THR A 118 1.40 -9.31 8.49
N GLN A 119 0.09 -9.38 8.67
CA GLN A 119 -0.83 -9.68 7.57
C GLN A 119 -0.73 -8.62 6.46
N VAL A 120 -0.79 -7.33 6.80
CA VAL A 120 -0.70 -6.23 5.83
C VAL A 120 0.69 -6.21 5.14
N GLN A 121 1.75 -6.50 5.88
CA GLN A 121 3.09 -6.63 5.30
C GLN A 121 3.20 -7.84 4.36
N LEU A 122 2.57 -8.96 4.70
CA LEU A 122 2.56 -10.16 3.85
C LEU A 122 1.78 -9.90 2.55
N GLU A 123 0.66 -9.20 2.64
CA GLU A 123 -0.08 -8.71 1.47
C GLU A 123 0.81 -7.80 0.59
N ARG A 124 1.56 -6.88 1.19
CA ARG A 124 2.53 -6.02 0.46
C ARG A 124 3.68 -6.83 -0.15
N MET A 125 4.20 -7.81 0.57
CA MET A 125 5.32 -8.66 0.13
C MET A 125 4.94 -9.53 -1.07
N THR A 126 3.68 -9.96 -1.17
CA THR A 126 3.21 -10.70 -2.36
C THR A 126 3.11 -9.82 -3.62
N LEU A 127 2.92 -8.51 -3.45
CA LEU A 127 2.86 -7.55 -4.57
C LEU A 127 4.21 -6.93 -4.92
N SER A 128 5.22 -7.04 -4.04
CA SER A 128 6.53 -6.41 -4.25
C SER A 128 7.29 -6.92 -5.48
N PRO A 129 7.23 -8.20 -5.90
CA PRO A 129 7.91 -8.62 -7.13
C PRO A 129 7.33 -7.92 -8.36
N VAL A 130 6.00 -7.82 -8.43
CA VAL A 130 5.31 -7.12 -9.53
C VAL A 130 5.62 -5.63 -9.50
N PHE A 131 5.65 -5.04 -8.30
CA PHE A 131 6.03 -3.65 -8.10
C PHE A 131 7.42 -3.36 -8.65
N TYR A 132 8.44 -4.10 -8.21
CA TYR A 132 9.83 -3.83 -8.59
C TYR A 132 10.12 -4.14 -10.05
N VAL A 133 9.50 -5.17 -10.62
CA VAL A 133 9.59 -5.43 -12.07
C VAL A 133 9.03 -4.24 -12.87
N ALA A 134 7.87 -3.72 -12.48
CA ALA A 134 7.28 -2.57 -13.14
C ALA A 134 8.10 -1.28 -12.93
N ALA A 135 8.53 -1.02 -11.69
CA ALA A 135 9.24 0.19 -11.30
C ALA A 135 10.63 0.27 -11.96
N LEU A 136 11.45 -0.77 -11.75
CA LEU A 136 12.82 -0.82 -12.28
C LEU A 136 12.82 -1.03 -13.79
N GLY A 137 11.87 -1.80 -14.32
CA GLY A 137 11.68 -1.95 -15.77
C GLY A 137 11.35 -0.62 -16.45
N ALA A 138 10.39 0.14 -15.90
CA ALA A 138 10.03 1.46 -16.42
C ALA A 138 11.18 2.47 -16.27
N GLN A 139 11.83 2.52 -15.11
CA GLN A 139 13.01 3.37 -14.88
C GLN A 139 14.12 3.04 -15.91
N HIS A 140 14.44 1.75 -16.10
CA HIS A 140 15.46 1.33 -17.06
C HIS A 140 15.09 1.71 -18.49
N GLY A 141 13.83 1.52 -18.89
CA GLY A 141 13.32 1.95 -20.20
C GLY A 141 13.39 3.46 -20.40
N LEU A 142 13.02 4.25 -19.40
CA LEU A 142 13.09 5.72 -19.46
C LEU A 142 14.54 6.23 -19.54
N MET A 143 15.49 5.59 -18.85
CA MET A 143 16.91 5.91 -18.98
C MET A 143 17.48 5.53 -20.37
N HIS A 144 16.89 4.55 -21.06
CA HIS A 144 17.20 4.31 -22.49
C HIS A 144 16.57 5.33 -23.43
N ALA A 145 15.47 5.97 -23.00
CA ALA A 145 14.86 7.11 -23.68
C ALA A 145 15.47 8.46 -23.26
N HIS A 146 16.66 8.45 -22.67
CA HIS A 146 17.44 9.63 -22.29
C HIS A 146 16.84 10.51 -21.17
N TRP A 147 15.94 9.95 -20.36
CA TRP A 147 15.47 10.65 -19.16
C TRP A 147 16.53 10.65 -18.07
N THR A 148 16.64 11.75 -17.32
CA THR A 148 17.54 11.82 -16.17
C THR A 148 17.22 10.71 -15.15
N PRO A 149 18.20 10.16 -14.42
CA PRO A 149 17.96 9.03 -13.54
C PRO A 149 16.94 9.29 -12.44
N SER A 150 16.92 10.51 -11.90
CA SER A 150 15.94 10.96 -10.91
C SER A 150 14.53 11.04 -11.48
N ALA A 151 14.35 11.61 -12.68
CA ALA A 151 13.05 11.68 -13.36
C ALA A 151 12.55 10.30 -13.76
N ALA A 152 13.43 9.45 -14.30
CA ALA A 152 13.13 8.06 -14.64
C ALA A 152 12.71 7.25 -13.40
N THR A 153 13.38 7.46 -12.26
CA THR A 153 13.02 6.84 -10.98
C THR A 153 11.64 7.30 -10.53
N ALA A 154 11.41 8.61 -10.48
CA ALA A 154 10.13 9.18 -10.04
C ALA A 154 8.96 8.68 -10.90
N ALA A 155 9.10 8.73 -12.22
CA ALA A 155 8.08 8.27 -13.15
C ALA A 155 7.87 6.75 -13.07
N GLY A 156 8.95 5.95 -13.07
CA GLY A 156 8.86 4.50 -12.99
C GLY A 156 8.17 4.01 -11.72
N PHE A 157 8.54 4.58 -10.57
CA PHE A 157 7.91 4.25 -9.29
C PHE A 157 6.45 4.73 -9.22
N ALA A 158 6.16 5.95 -9.68
CA ALA A 158 4.77 6.44 -9.74
C ALA A 158 3.88 5.51 -10.58
N THR A 159 4.36 5.08 -11.75
CA THR A 159 3.66 4.11 -12.60
C THR A 159 3.47 2.77 -11.90
N ALA A 160 4.50 2.24 -11.23
CA ALA A 160 4.40 0.98 -10.50
C ALA A 160 3.46 1.05 -9.30
N ILE A 161 3.44 2.17 -8.57
CA ILE A 161 2.48 2.43 -7.49
C ILE A 161 1.06 2.36 -8.07
N LEU A 162 0.78 3.10 -9.14
CA LEU A 162 -0.56 3.08 -9.76
C LEU A 162 -0.96 1.68 -10.24
N LEU A 163 -0.07 0.99 -10.95
CA LEU A 163 -0.32 -0.34 -11.50
C LEU A 163 -0.65 -1.36 -10.39
N THR A 164 0.20 -1.43 -9.36
CA THR A 164 -0.01 -2.37 -8.24
C THR A 164 -1.27 -2.04 -7.46
N ARG A 165 -1.65 -0.76 -7.34
CA ARG A 165 -2.91 -0.34 -6.69
C ARG A 165 -4.13 -0.74 -7.51
N LEU A 166 -4.07 -0.61 -8.83
CA LEU A 166 -5.14 -1.06 -9.72
C LEU A 166 -5.34 -2.58 -9.58
N MET A 167 -4.25 -3.35 -9.62
CA MET A 167 -4.28 -4.80 -9.43
C MET A 167 -4.85 -5.19 -8.06
N HIS A 168 -4.38 -4.57 -6.98
CA HIS A 168 -4.85 -4.83 -5.63
C HIS A 168 -6.34 -4.49 -5.47
N SER A 169 -6.78 -3.36 -6.04
CA SER A 169 -8.19 -2.95 -6.01
C SER A 169 -9.10 -3.93 -6.75
N LEU A 170 -8.68 -4.40 -7.93
CA LEU A 170 -9.42 -5.42 -8.68
C LEU A 170 -9.51 -6.74 -7.90
N TRP A 171 -8.42 -7.14 -7.25
CA TRP A 171 -8.39 -8.32 -6.41
C TRP A 171 -9.32 -8.19 -5.20
N MET A 172 -9.32 -7.06 -4.50
CA MET A 172 -10.22 -6.76 -3.39
C MET A 172 -11.69 -6.78 -3.81
N LEU A 173 -12.03 -6.16 -4.94
CA LEU A 173 -13.38 -6.21 -5.51
C LEU A 173 -13.80 -7.64 -5.84
N ARG A 174 -12.89 -8.46 -6.36
CA ARG A 174 -13.14 -9.88 -6.64
C ARG A 174 -13.37 -10.67 -5.36
N GLN A 175 -12.63 -10.39 -4.30
CA GLN A 175 -12.84 -11.01 -2.99
C GLN A 175 -14.20 -10.64 -2.39
N GLU A 176 -14.57 -9.36 -2.41
CA GLU A 176 -15.87 -8.91 -1.91
C GLU A 176 -17.03 -9.59 -2.63
N ARG A 177 -16.95 -9.70 -3.97
CA ARG A 177 -17.96 -10.42 -4.77
C ARG A 177 -18.06 -11.88 -4.35
N ARG A 178 -16.92 -12.58 -4.20
CA ARG A 178 -16.89 -13.99 -3.75
C ARG A 178 -17.50 -14.16 -2.35
N ARG A 179 -17.19 -13.26 -1.41
CA ARG A 179 -17.75 -13.28 -0.05
C ARG A 179 -19.26 -13.03 -0.05
N LYS A 180 -19.77 -12.13 -0.90
CA LYS A 180 -21.20 -11.88 -1.04
C LYS A 180 -21.94 -13.10 -1.60
N THR A 181 -21.41 -13.73 -2.65
CA THR A 181 -21.99 -14.96 -3.21
C THR A 181 -21.99 -16.11 -2.19
N ALA A 182 -20.88 -16.32 -1.48
CA ALA A 182 -20.79 -17.35 -0.45
C ALA A 182 -21.76 -17.11 0.73
N ARG A 183 -21.99 -15.84 1.11
CA ARG A 183 -23.01 -15.49 2.12
C ARG A 183 -24.42 -15.76 1.63
N ALA A 184 -24.76 -15.41 0.39
CA ALA A 184 -26.08 -15.68 -0.19
C ALA A 184 -26.42 -17.18 -0.21
N LEU A 185 -25.43 -18.04 -0.49
CA LEU A 185 -25.58 -19.49 -0.45
C LEU A 185 -25.69 -20.08 0.97
N ARG A 186 -25.23 -19.36 1.99
CA ARG A 186 -25.30 -19.78 3.41
C ARG A 186 -26.56 -19.31 4.12
N VAL A 187 -27.38 -18.44 3.52
CA VAL A 187 -28.69 -18.08 4.09
C VAL A 187 -29.58 -19.32 3.96
N PRO A 188 -29.98 -19.97 5.08
CA PRO A 188 -30.91 -21.08 5.00
C PRO A 188 -32.21 -20.58 4.35
N PRO A 189 -32.90 -21.41 3.54
CA PRO A 189 -34.15 -20.99 2.92
C PRO A 189 -35.08 -20.44 3.99
N PRO A 190 -35.79 -19.32 3.75
CA PRO A 190 -36.76 -18.79 4.70
C PRO A 190 -37.67 -19.93 5.11
N GLY A 191 -37.64 -20.23 6.41
CA GLY A 191 -38.21 -21.46 6.94
C GLY A 191 -39.64 -21.64 6.46
N LYS A 192 -39.94 -22.89 6.05
CA LYS A 192 -41.30 -23.40 6.16
C LYS A 192 -41.82 -22.99 7.55
N PRO A 193 -43.03 -22.40 7.65
CA PRO A 193 -43.58 -21.96 8.93
C PRO A 193 -43.42 -23.10 9.93
N ALA A 194 -42.88 -22.78 11.11
CA ALA A 194 -42.74 -23.73 12.21
C ALA A 194 -44.10 -24.41 12.36
N ARG A 195 -44.14 -25.71 12.08
CA ARG A 195 -45.35 -26.51 12.19
C ARG A 195 -45.73 -26.41 13.66
N ARG A 196 -46.80 -25.66 13.94
CA ARG A 196 -47.32 -25.43 15.27
C ARG A 196 -47.76 -26.79 15.81
N THR A 197 -46.90 -27.44 16.58
CA THR A 197 -47.22 -28.68 17.30
C THR A 197 -47.89 -28.29 18.62
N ASP A 198 -49.04 -27.62 18.51
CA ASP A 198 -49.92 -27.31 19.65
C ASP A 198 -51.30 -27.94 19.36
N GLU A 199 -51.34 -29.23 19.01
CA GLU A 199 -52.56 -30.03 18.95
C GLU A 199 -52.17 -31.48 19.28
N VAL A 200 -52.14 -31.83 20.56
CA VAL A 200 -52.42 -33.12 21.23
C VAL A 200 -52.02 -32.85 22.69
N ALA A 201 -52.84 -32.96 23.74
CA ALA A 201 -54.25 -33.23 23.97
C ALA A 201 -54.57 -32.68 25.37
#